data_AF-A0A377K659-F1
#
_entry.id   AF-A0A377K659-F1
#
_cell.length_a   1.000
_cell.length_b   1.000
_cell.length_c   1.000
_cell.angle_alpha   90.00
_cell.angle_beta   90.00
_cell.angle_gamma   90.00
#
_symmetry.space_group_name_H-M   'P 1'
#
loop_
_entity.id
_entity.type
_entity.pdbx_description
1 polymer ?
#
loop_
_entity_poly.entity_id
_entity_poly.type
_entity_poly.pdbx_seq_one_letter_code
_entity_poly.pdbx_strand_id
1 'polypeptide(L)'
;MLDHPMVVADVQNPHQPKTATGMIVEALARRKAAGLPAFTVMSCDNMPENGHVMRDVVTSYAQAIDVKLAQWIEDNVTFPSTMVDRIVPAVTEDTLAKIEQLTGVRDPAGVACEPFRKWVIEDNFVAGRPEWEKAGAELVSDVLPYEEMKLRMLNGSHSFLAYLGYLAGYQHINDCMEDEHYRHAAYALMLQEQAPTLKVQGR
;
A
#
# COMPACT_ATOMS: atom_id res chain seq x y z
N MET A 1 -1.68 -4.47 -17.85
CA MET A 1 -1.20 -5.52 -18.78
C MET A 1 -2.35 -6.47 -19.07
N LEU A 2 -3.16 -6.18 -20.09
CA LEU A 2 -4.30 -7.04 -20.46
C LEU A 2 -3.86 -8.38 -21.08
N ASP A 3 -2.62 -8.42 -21.54
CA ASP A 3 -1.92 -9.56 -22.11
C ASP A 3 -1.24 -10.46 -21.07
N HIS A 4 -1.21 -10.07 -19.78
CA HIS A 4 -0.64 -10.90 -18.73
C HIS A 4 -1.46 -12.18 -18.54
N PRO A 5 -0.86 -13.37 -18.44
CA PRO A 5 -1.58 -14.65 -18.47
C PRO A 5 -2.65 -14.79 -17.36
N MET A 6 -2.38 -14.26 -16.16
CA MET A 6 -3.37 -14.26 -15.07
C MET A 6 -4.59 -13.36 -15.39
N VAL A 7 -4.36 -12.23 -16.07
CA VAL A 7 -5.44 -11.30 -16.44
C VAL A 7 -6.25 -11.88 -17.59
N VAL A 8 -5.58 -12.43 -18.61
CA VAL A 8 -6.25 -13.13 -19.71
C VAL A 8 -7.12 -14.28 -19.18
N ALA A 9 -6.60 -15.10 -18.25
CA ALA A 9 -7.35 -16.20 -17.65
C ALA A 9 -8.63 -15.72 -16.94
N ASP A 10 -8.53 -14.64 -16.17
CA ASP A 10 -9.69 -14.04 -15.47
C ASP A 10 -10.69 -13.42 -16.45
N VAL A 11 -10.23 -12.71 -17.49
CA VAL A 11 -11.10 -12.14 -18.54
C VAL A 11 -11.87 -13.25 -19.28
N GLN A 12 -11.26 -14.42 -19.51
CA GLN A 12 -11.91 -15.55 -20.16
C GLN A 12 -12.87 -16.33 -19.22
N ASN A 13 -12.69 -16.24 -17.90
CA ASN A 13 -13.57 -16.89 -16.93
C ASN A 13 -13.90 -15.93 -15.75
N PRO A 14 -14.62 -14.82 -16.02
CA PRO A 14 -14.74 -13.72 -15.07
C PRO A 14 -15.55 -14.06 -13.82
N HIS A 15 -16.32 -15.15 -13.84
CA HIS A 15 -17.11 -15.62 -12.70
C HIS A 15 -16.35 -16.57 -11.76
N GLN A 16 -15.12 -16.95 -12.13
CA GLN A 16 -14.19 -17.74 -11.31
C GLN A 16 -12.78 -17.12 -11.37
N PRO A 17 -12.63 -15.83 -11.01
CA PRO A 17 -11.37 -15.12 -11.14
C PRO A 17 -10.35 -15.62 -10.10
N LYS A 18 -9.06 -15.36 -10.35
CA LYS A 18 -7.94 -15.69 -9.46
C LYS A 18 -7.17 -14.45 -9.02
N THR A 19 -7.23 -13.36 -9.79
CA THR A 19 -6.58 -12.10 -9.44
C THR A 19 -7.45 -11.30 -8.45
N ALA A 20 -6.81 -10.43 -7.66
CA ALA A 20 -7.53 -9.55 -6.74
C ALA A 20 -8.53 -8.65 -7.50
N THR A 21 -8.10 -8.05 -8.62
CA THR A 21 -8.96 -7.22 -9.48
C THR A 21 -10.15 -8.00 -10.02
N GLY A 22 -9.94 -9.22 -10.54
CA GLY A 22 -11.02 -10.06 -11.02
C GLY A 22 -12.04 -10.40 -9.92
N MET A 23 -11.56 -10.76 -8.73
CA MET A 23 -12.42 -11.02 -7.56
C MET A 23 -13.24 -9.79 -7.15
N ILE A 24 -12.61 -8.60 -7.12
CA ILE A 24 -13.27 -7.33 -6.79
C ILE A 24 -14.39 -7.03 -7.79
N VAL A 25 -14.09 -7.13 -9.09
CA VAL A 25 -15.04 -6.79 -10.16
C VAL A 25 -16.20 -7.77 -10.20
N GLU A 26 -15.96 -9.07 -10.04
CA GLU A 26 -17.03 -10.07 -9.94
C GLU A 26 -17.90 -9.85 -8.69
N ALA A 27 -17.30 -9.49 -7.54
CA ALA A 27 -18.07 -9.15 -6.35
C ALA A 27 -18.98 -7.93 -6.58
N LEU A 28 -18.46 -6.88 -7.23
CA LEU A 28 -19.23 -5.69 -7.61
C LEU A 28 -20.35 -6.03 -8.60
N ALA A 29 -20.08 -6.89 -9.59
CA ALA A 29 -21.08 -7.37 -10.54
C ALA A 29 -22.26 -8.06 -9.84
N ARG A 30 -21.97 -8.96 -8.88
CA ARG A 30 -23.01 -9.63 -8.09
C ARG A 30 -23.81 -8.65 -7.24
N ARG A 31 -23.16 -7.67 -6.63
CA ARG A 31 -23.85 -6.63 -5.84
C ARG A 31 -24.78 -5.80 -6.72
N LYS A 32 -24.31 -5.35 -7.87
CA LYS A 32 -25.10 -4.64 -8.88
C LYS A 32 -26.33 -5.46 -9.29
N ALA A 33 -26.15 -6.74 -9.62
CA ALA A 33 -27.25 -7.62 -10.02
C ALA A 33 -28.28 -7.85 -8.90
N ALA A 34 -27.83 -7.84 -7.64
CA ALA A 34 -28.68 -7.97 -6.46
C ALA A 34 -29.29 -6.64 -5.96
N GLY A 35 -29.00 -5.51 -6.61
CA GLY A 35 -29.47 -4.19 -6.17
C GLY A 35 -28.83 -3.71 -4.86
N LEU A 36 -27.64 -4.23 -4.51
CA LEU A 36 -26.88 -3.82 -3.33
C LEU A 36 -25.98 -2.61 -3.65
N PRO A 37 -25.74 -1.71 -2.68
CA PRO A 37 -24.82 -0.59 -2.87
C PRO A 37 -23.40 -1.07 -3.15
N ALA A 38 -22.57 -0.27 -3.79
CA ALA A 38 -21.15 -0.58 -3.95
C ALA A 38 -20.39 -0.57 -2.61
N PHE A 39 -19.11 -0.94 -2.65
CA PHE A 39 -18.15 -0.73 -1.57
C PHE A 39 -16.96 0.07 -2.09
N THR A 40 -16.30 0.82 -1.21
CA THR A 40 -15.03 1.49 -1.51
C THR A 40 -13.91 0.46 -1.64
N VAL A 41 -13.02 0.66 -2.61
CA VAL A 41 -11.81 -0.15 -2.79
C VAL A 41 -10.60 0.71 -2.38
N MET A 42 -10.11 0.50 -1.16
CA MET A 42 -8.99 1.27 -0.61
C MET A 42 -7.69 0.46 -0.71
N SER A 43 -6.74 0.95 -1.51
CA SER A 43 -5.39 0.39 -1.56
C SER A 43 -4.57 0.85 -0.36
N CYS A 44 -3.75 -0.05 0.18
CA CYS A 44 -2.77 0.22 1.22
C CYS A 44 -1.36 -0.21 0.78
N ASP A 45 -1.14 -0.35 -0.53
CA ASP A 45 0.17 -0.68 -1.09
C ASP A 45 1.05 0.56 -1.23
N ASN A 46 2.38 0.36 -1.19
CA ASN A 46 3.37 1.42 -1.33
C ASN A 46 3.56 1.84 -2.81
N MET A 47 2.55 2.49 -3.38
CA MET A 47 2.61 3.10 -4.71
C MET A 47 2.18 4.57 -4.62
N PRO A 48 2.74 5.48 -5.44
CA PRO A 48 2.16 6.81 -5.60
C PRO A 48 0.74 6.67 -6.16
N GLU A 49 -0.19 7.47 -5.66
CA GLU A 49 -1.58 7.52 -6.14
C GLU A 49 -2.21 6.11 -6.18
N ASN A 50 -1.99 5.33 -5.12
CA ASN A 50 -2.36 3.90 -5.09
C ASN A 50 -3.87 3.65 -5.29
N GLY A 51 -4.73 4.63 -4.95
CA GLY A 51 -6.15 4.63 -5.28
C GLY A 51 -6.40 4.79 -6.78
N HIS A 52 -5.68 5.69 -7.46
CA HIS A 52 -5.77 5.85 -8.91
C HIS A 52 -5.28 4.60 -9.67
N VAL A 53 -4.18 3.99 -9.23
CA VAL A 53 -3.72 2.71 -9.80
C VAL A 53 -4.79 1.63 -9.66
N MET A 54 -5.42 1.53 -8.47
CA MET A 54 -6.49 0.58 -8.20
C MET A 54 -7.72 0.84 -9.08
N ARG A 55 -8.14 2.10 -9.23
CA ARG A 55 -9.21 2.52 -10.15
C ARG A 55 -8.88 2.08 -11.57
N ASP A 56 -7.70 2.41 -12.07
CA ASP A 56 -7.35 2.20 -13.47
C ASP A 56 -7.31 0.70 -13.82
N VAL A 57 -6.76 -0.15 -12.95
CA VAL A 57 -6.76 -1.61 -13.20
C VAL A 57 -8.16 -2.20 -13.09
N VAL A 58 -9.01 -1.73 -12.17
CA VAL A 58 -10.40 -2.18 -12.04
C VAL A 58 -11.23 -1.75 -13.24
N THR A 59 -11.16 -0.47 -13.63
CA THR A 59 -11.89 0.08 -14.76
C THR A 59 -11.44 -0.58 -16.06
N SER A 60 -10.14 -0.76 -16.28
CA SER A 60 -9.62 -1.44 -17.48
C SER A 60 -10.07 -2.90 -17.54
N TYR A 61 -10.01 -3.63 -16.42
CA TYR A 61 -10.48 -5.02 -16.36
C TYR A 61 -11.99 -5.11 -16.59
N ALA A 62 -12.79 -4.25 -15.93
CA ALA A 62 -14.24 -4.22 -16.09
C ALA A 62 -14.64 -3.89 -17.53
N GLN A 63 -13.97 -2.95 -18.19
CA GLN A 63 -14.20 -2.61 -19.60
C GLN A 63 -13.92 -3.79 -20.54
N ALA A 64 -12.92 -4.62 -20.22
CA ALA A 64 -12.58 -5.79 -21.01
C ALA A 64 -13.65 -6.90 -20.95
N ILE A 65 -14.50 -6.92 -19.91
CA ILE A 65 -15.55 -7.94 -19.72
C ILE A 65 -16.97 -7.42 -19.99
N ASP A 66 -17.31 -6.23 -19.52
CA ASP A 66 -18.63 -5.60 -19.67
C ASP A 66 -18.57 -4.09 -19.42
N VAL A 67 -18.74 -3.31 -20.49
CA VAL A 67 -18.73 -1.84 -20.44
C VAL A 67 -19.84 -1.24 -19.55
N LYS A 68 -20.99 -1.91 -19.39
CA LYS A 68 -22.07 -1.45 -18.50
C LYS A 68 -21.72 -1.66 -17.04
N LEU A 69 -21.00 -2.74 -16.74
CA LEU A 69 -20.44 -2.95 -15.40
C LEU A 69 -19.37 -1.91 -15.11
N ALA A 70 -18.46 -1.65 -16.05
CA ALA A 70 -17.43 -0.64 -15.88
C ALA A 70 -18.02 0.75 -15.58
N GLN A 71 -19.05 1.18 -16.33
CA GLN A 71 -19.72 2.45 -16.05
C GLN A 71 -20.38 2.46 -14.67
N TRP A 72 -21.05 1.38 -14.28
CA TRP A 72 -21.65 1.30 -12.95
C TRP A 72 -20.60 1.36 -11.84
N ILE A 73 -19.43 0.74 -12.04
CA ILE A 73 -18.30 0.84 -11.10
C ILE A 73 -17.83 2.28 -10.99
N GLU A 74 -17.59 2.96 -12.11
CA GLU A 74 -17.18 4.38 -12.14
C GLU A 74 -18.18 5.27 -11.39
N ASP A 75 -19.48 5.03 -11.57
CA ASP A 75 -20.53 5.85 -10.97
C ASP A 75 -20.76 5.57 -9.46
N ASN A 76 -20.35 4.40 -8.95
CA ASN A 76 -20.76 3.93 -7.62
C ASN A 76 -19.60 3.57 -6.68
N VAL A 77 -18.38 3.39 -7.17
CA VAL A 77 -17.22 2.97 -6.37
C VAL A 77 -16.25 4.14 -6.19
N THR A 78 -15.72 4.31 -4.99
CA THR A 78 -14.58 5.20 -4.76
C THR A 78 -13.29 4.41 -4.54
N PHE A 79 -12.18 5.05 -4.89
CA PHE A 79 -10.82 4.51 -4.82
C PHE A 79 -9.90 5.50 -4.10
N PRO A 80 -10.07 5.73 -2.78
CA PRO A 80 -9.25 6.67 -2.03
C PRO A 80 -7.79 6.21 -2.03
N SER A 81 -6.88 7.16 -2.24
CA SER A 81 -5.45 6.90 -2.07
C SER A 81 -5.05 6.92 -0.59
N THR A 82 -3.96 6.25 -0.25
CA THR A 82 -3.42 6.21 1.12
C THR A 82 -1.89 6.22 1.16
N MET A 83 -1.34 6.89 2.17
CA MET A 83 0.05 6.71 2.57
C MET A 83 0.09 5.87 3.85
N VAL A 84 0.72 4.69 3.77
CA VAL A 84 0.93 3.80 4.92
C VAL A 84 2.40 3.74 5.30
N ASP A 85 2.67 3.79 6.60
CA ASP A 85 4.04 3.67 7.10
C ASP A 85 4.12 2.98 8.46
N ARG A 86 4.80 1.83 8.44
CA ARG A 86 5.25 1.07 9.60
C ARG A 86 6.19 -0.03 9.10
N ILE A 87 7.40 -0.09 9.62
CA ILE A 87 8.34 -1.17 9.33
C ILE A 87 7.88 -2.45 10.04
N VAL A 88 7.64 -3.49 9.24
CA VAL A 88 7.26 -4.83 9.68
C VAL A 88 8.18 -5.84 8.99
N PRO A 89 9.26 -6.28 9.64
CA PRO A 89 10.13 -7.32 9.08
C PRO A 89 9.36 -8.62 8.85
N ALA A 90 9.83 -9.44 7.91
CA ALA A 90 9.28 -10.77 7.71
C ALA A 90 9.45 -11.61 8.98
N VAL A 91 8.40 -12.35 9.35
CA VAL A 91 8.41 -13.19 10.54
C VAL A 91 9.38 -14.34 10.36
N THR A 92 10.28 -14.50 11.34
CA THR A 92 11.21 -15.64 11.47
C THR A 92 10.85 -16.48 12.69
N GLU A 93 11.45 -17.66 12.82
CA GLU A 93 11.31 -18.46 14.04
C GLU A 93 11.78 -17.69 15.29
N ASP A 94 12.89 -16.93 15.16
CA ASP A 94 13.38 -16.05 16.23
C ASP A 94 12.37 -14.96 16.58
N THR A 95 11.63 -14.44 15.60
CA THR A 95 10.56 -13.46 15.83
C THR A 95 9.46 -14.05 16.69
N LEU A 96 8.99 -15.26 16.36
CA LEU A 96 7.93 -15.95 17.10
C LEU A 96 8.38 -16.36 18.50
N ALA A 97 9.61 -16.84 18.66
CA ALA A 97 10.21 -17.14 19.95
C ALA A 97 10.34 -15.88 20.81
N LYS A 98 10.67 -14.74 20.20
CA LYS A 98 10.75 -13.45 20.91
C LYS A 98 9.37 -12.97 21.37
N ILE A 99 8.33 -13.12 20.55
CA ILE A 99 6.95 -12.80 20.93
C ILE A 99 6.53 -13.67 22.12
N GLU A 100 6.73 -14.99 22.04
CA GLU A 100 6.41 -15.91 23.13
C GLU A 100 7.16 -15.57 24.43
N GLN A 101 8.44 -15.20 24.34
CA GLN A 101 9.22 -14.76 25.50
C GLN A 101 8.60 -13.52 26.17
N LEU A 102 8.09 -12.57 25.39
CA LEU A 102 7.55 -11.30 25.89
C LEU A 102 6.12 -11.42 26.42
N THR A 103 5.29 -12.23 25.76
CA THR A 103 3.85 -12.35 26.06
C THR A 103 3.51 -13.56 26.92
N GLY A 104 4.40 -14.56 26.99
CA GLY A 104 4.13 -15.88 27.57
C GLY A 104 3.28 -16.80 26.70
N VAL A 105 3.00 -16.43 25.44
CA VAL A 105 2.10 -17.16 24.54
C VAL A 105 2.75 -17.38 23.17
N ARG A 106 2.82 -18.64 22.72
CA ARG A 106 3.19 -18.97 21.35
C ARG A 106 2.02 -18.67 20.41
N ASP A 107 2.18 -17.62 19.60
CA ASP A 107 1.22 -17.23 18.57
C ASP A 107 1.81 -17.44 17.17
N PRO A 108 1.37 -18.44 16.38
CA PRO A 108 1.87 -18.66 15.03
C PRO A 108 1.47 -17.57 14.02
N ALA A 109 0.55 -16.66 14.39
CA ALA A 109 0.17 -15.50 13.58
C ALA A 109 0.76 -14.18 14.11
N GLY A 110 1.62 -14.25 15.14
CA GLY A 110 2.24 -13.07 15.75
C GLY A 110 3.20 -12.35 14.80
N VAL A 111 3.18 -11.02 14.83
CA VAL A 111 4.05 -10.14 14.04
C VAL A 111 4.80 -9.17 14.94
N ALA A 112 6.07 -8.91 14.62
CA ALA A 112 6.87 -7.86 15.26
C ALA A 112 6.96 -6.65 14.32
N CYS A 113 6.87 -5.45 14.89
CA CYS A 113 6.95 -4.21 14.14
C CYS A 113 7.55 -3.10 15.02
N GLU A 114 7.96 -2.01 14.39
CA GLU A 114 8.41 -0.83 15.11
C GLU A 114 7.25 -0.10 15.83
N PRO A 115 7.55 0.71 16.87
CA PRO A 115 6.52 1.50 17.54
C PRO A 115 5.90 2.58 16.66
N PHE A 116 6.67 3.15 15.71
CA PHE A 116 6.16 4.15 14.78
C PHE A 116 5.06 3.58 13.90
N ARG A 117 4.06 4.42 13.61
CA ARG A 117 2.98 4.13 12.67
C ARG A 117 2.42 5.44 12.14
N LYS A 118 2.19 5.51 10.83
CA LYS A 118 1.50 6.62 10.18
C LYS A 118 0.57 6.10 9.11
N TRP A 119 -0.63 6.69 9.04
CA TRP A 119 -1.60 6.38 8.00
C TRP A 119 -2.32 7.66 7.61
N VAL A 120 -2.14 8.10 6.37
CA VAL A 120 -2.84 9.24 5.77
C VAL A 120 -3.82 8.69 4.76
N ILE A 121 -5.08 9.11 4.83
CA ILE A 121 -6.19 8.52 4.07
C ILE A 121 -6.97 9.64 3.38
N GLU A 122 -7.21 9.50 2.09
CA GLU A 122 -8.17 10.33 1.37
C GLU A 122 -9.59 10.03 1.88
N ASP A 123 -10.29 11.04 2.39
CA ASP A 123 -11.62 10.86 2.99
C ASP A 123 -12.74 10.77 1.92
N ASN A 124 -12.75 9.67 1.17
CA ASN A 124 -13.62 9.45 0.02
C ASN A 124 -14.22 8.04 0.00
N PHE A 125 -15.31 7.82 0.75
CA PHE A 125 -15.92 6.51 0.96
C PHE A 125 -17.43 6.51 0.62
N VAL A 126 -17.87 5.55 -0.21
CA VAL A 126 -19.27 5.47 -0.68
C VAL A 126 -20.23 4.80 0.30
N ALA A 127 -19.71 4.05 1.26
CA ALA A 127 -20.51 3.23 2.18
C ALA A 127 -20.11 3.44 3.66
N GLY A 128 -19.62 4.64 3.97
CA GLY A 128 -19.06 4.97 5.28
C GLY A 128 -17.68 4.36 5.54
N ARG A 129 -17.09 4.72 6.67
CA ARG A 129 -15.80 4.22 7.15
C ARG A 129 -15.73 4.29 8.68
N PRO A 130 -14.81 3.56 9.33
CA PRO A 130 -14.48 3.78 10.73
C PRO A 130 -13.95 5.21 11.00
N GLU A 131 -14.08 5.65 12.24
CA GLU A 131 -13.49 6.88 12.78
C GLU A 131 -11.98 6.70 13.03
N TRP A 132 -11.21 6.34 11.99
CA TRP A 132 -9.77 6.08 12.08
C TRP A 132 -8.95 7.26 12.60
N GLU A 133 -9.46 8.49 12.46
CA GLU A 133 -8.88 9.69 13.06
C GLU A 133 -8.75 9.57 14.59
N LYS A 134 -9.67 8.87 15.25
CA LYS A 134 -9.60 8.62 16.70
C LYS A 134 -8.49 7.65 17.08
N ALA A 135 -8.00 6.84 16.13
CA ALA A 135 -6.86 5.96 16.30
C ALA A 135 -5.54 6.60 15.83
N GLY A 136 -5.57 7.85 15.37
CA GLY A 136 -4.40 8.63 14.93
C GLY A 136 -4.12 8.57 13.43
N ALA A 137 -5.06 8.10 12.60
CA ALA A 137 -4.95 8.30 11.15
C ALA A 137 -5.21 9.77 10.79
N GLU A 138 -4.57 10.26 9.72
CA GLU A 138 -4.79 11.60 9.19
C GLU A 138 -5.74 11.54 8.01
N LEU A 139 -6.95 12.05 8.19
CA LEU A 139 -7.98 12.13 7.15
C LEU A 139 -7.78 13.44 6.40
N VAL A 140 -7.56 13.37 5.10
CA VAL A 140 -7.23 14.52 4.24
C VAL A 140 -8.01 14.45 2.93
N SER A 141 -8.04 15.56 2.20
CA SER A 141 -8.62 15.60 0.85
C SER A 141 -7.62 15.23 -0.25
N ASP A 142 -6.32 15.31 0.04
CA ASP A 142 -5.25 14.99 -0.91
C ASP A 142 -4.06 14.37 -0.15
N VAL A 143 -3.70 13.15 -0.54
CA VAL A 143 -2.65 12.33 0.09
C VAL A 143 -1.33 12.46 -0.66
N LEU A 144 -1.34 12.88 -1.93
CA LEU A 144 -0.20 12.85 -2.83
C LEU A 144 1.07 13.49 -2.24
N PRO A 145 1.01 14.67 -1.56
CA PRO A 145 2.22 15.26 -0.98
C PRO A 145 2.86 14.40 0.12
N TYR A 146 2.06 13.64 0.87
CA TYR A 146 2.55 12.75 1.93
C TYR A 146 3.11 11.45 1.36
N GLU A 147 2.47 10.90 0.33
CA GLU A 147 2.98 9.74 -0.42
C GLU A 147 4.34 10.04 -1.04
N GLU A 148 4.47 11.16 -1.77
CA GLU A 148 5.74 11.55 -2.40
C GLU A 148 6.85 11.70 -1.35
N MET A 149 6.57 12.37 -0.23
CA MET A 149 7.53 12.53 0.86
C MET A 149 8.02 11.18 1.38
N LYS A 150 7.09 10.28 1.72
CA LYS A 150 7.42 8.97 2.30
C LYS A 150 8.13 8.07 1.30
N LEU A 151 7.61 7.95 0.08
CA LEU A 151 8.17 7.10 -0.97
C LEU A 151 9.58 7.55 -1.36
N ARG A 152 9.84 8.86 -1.42
CA ARG A 152 11.16 9.37 -1.80
C ARG A 152 12.15 9.37 -0.64
N MET A 153 11.78 9.96 0.51
CA MET A 153 12.71 10.12 1.63
C MET A 153 12.94 8.81 2.38
N LEU A 154 11.91 8.00 2.59
CA LEU A 154 12.03 6.74 3.35
C LEU A 154 12.24 5.54 2.41
N ASN A 155 11.33 5.25 1.48
CA ASN A 155 11.49 4.07 0.63
C ASN A 155 12.70 4.20 -0.32
N GLY A 156 12.96 5.40 -0.84
CA GLY A 156 14.13 5.69 -1.67
C GLY A 156 15.45 5.49 -0.93
N SER A 157 15.57 5.99 0.30
CA SER A 157 16.77 5.78 1.12
C SER A 157 16.93 4.33 1.58
N HIS A 158 15.84 3.63 1.90
CA HIS A 158 15.88 2.19 2.16
C HIS A 158 16.39 1.40 0.96
N SER A 159 15.95 1.73 -0.26
CA SER A 159 16.43 1.07 -1.47
C SER A 159 17.93 1.32 -1.68
N PHE A 160 18.37 2.58 -1.51
CA PHE A 160 19.79 2.95 -1.56
C PHE A 160 20.63 2.12 -0.58
N LEU A 161 20.19 2.03 0.68
CA LEU A 161 20.88 1.27 1.74
C LEU A 161 20.84 -0.23 1.50
N ALA A 162 19.73 -0.78 1.00
CA ALA A 162 19.57 -2.20 0.77
C ALA A 162 20.57 -2.73 -0.26
N TYR A 163 20.66 -2.09 -1.43
CA TYR A 163 21.52 -2.58 -2.50
C TYR A 163 23.01 -2.35 -2.20
N LEU A 164 23.37 -1.13 -1.78
CA LEU A 164 24.77 -0.80 -1.50
C LEU A 164 25.26 -1.51 -0.24
N GLY A 165 24.43 -1.55 0.80
CA GLY A 165 24.77 -2.23 2.06
C GLY A 165 24.97 -3.72 1.87
N TYR A 166 24.09 -4.38 1.10
CA TYR A 166 24.26 -5.80 0.77
C TYR A 166 25.59 -6.06 0.04
N LEU A 167 25.96 -5.22 -0.94
CA LEU A 167 27.24 -5.34 -1.65
C LEU A 167 28.45 -5.08 -0.74
N ALA A 168 28.30 -4.29 0.32
CA ALA A 168 29.32 -4.06 1.34
C ALA A 168 29.34 -5.14 2.44
N GLY A 169 28.44 -6.12 2.40
CA GLY A 169 28.39 -7.22 3.37
C GLY A 169 27.52 -6.95 4.60
N TYR A 170 26.70 -5.89 4.60
CA TYR A 170 25.73 -5.62 5.67
C TYR A 170 24.46 -6.44 5.47
N GLN A 171 24.08 -7.20 6.50
CA GLN A 171 22.92 -8.10 6.43
C GLN A 171 21.61 -7.34 6.72
N HIS A 172 21.66 -6.32 7.57
CA HIS A 172 20.51 -5.56 8.02
C HIS A 172 20.74 -4.05 7.88
N ILE A 173 19.64 -3.28 7.85
CA ILE A 173 19.71 -1.80 7.78
C ILE A 173 20.42 -1.21 9.01
N ASN A 174 20.28 -1.79 10.20
CA ASN A 174 20.99 -1.31 11.39
C ASN A 174 22.51 -1.46 11.22
N ASP A 175 22.99 -2.51 10.54
CA ASP A 175 24.42 -2.70 10.26
C ASP A 175 24.93 -1.57 9.34
N CYS A 176 24.14 -1.18 8.33
CA CYS A 176 24.44 0.00 7.49
C CYS A 176 24.45 1.30 8.30
N MET A 177 23.59 1.43 9.32
CA MET A 177 23.50 2.66 10.13
C MET A 177 24.62 2.81 11.14
N GLU A 178 25.35 1.74 11.46
CA GLU A 178 26.57 1.78 12.26
C GLU A 178 27.75 2.40 11.46
N ASP A 179 27.80 2.20 10.14
CA ASP A 179 28.76 2.85 9.24
C ASP A 179 28.44 4.35 9.06
N GLU A 180 29.41 5.21 9.38
CA GLU A 180 29.22 6.67 9.32
C GLU A 180 29.03 7.22 7.90
N HIS A 181 29.64 6.58 6.89
CA HIS A 181 29.54 7.00 5.50
C HIS A 181 28.17 6.63 4.93
N TYR A 182 27.64 5.45 5.24
CA TYR A 182 26.28 5.06 4.84
C TYR A 182 25.23 5.95 5.50
N ARG A 183 25.38 6.23 6.80
CA ARG A 183 24.49 7.14 7.53
C ARG A 183 24.52 8.55 6.94
N HIS A 184 25.70 9.09 6.66
CA HIS A 184 25.84 10.41 6.04
C HIS A 184 25.27 10.45 4.61
N ALA A 185 25.56 9.43 3.80
CA ALA A 185 25.07 9.35 2.42
C ALA A 185 23.54 9.25 2.37
N ALA A 186 22.92 8.42 3.22
CA ALA A 186 21.46 8.33 3.31
C ALA A 186 20.83 9.67 3.72
N TYR A 187 21.41 10.36 4.71
CA TYR A 187 20.93 11.67 5.14
C TYR A 187 21.07 12.75 4.05
N ALA A 188 22.19 12.76 3.32
CA ALA A 188 22.42 13.65 2.20
C ALA A 188 21.42 13.39 1.06
N LEU A 189 21.21 12.12 0.68
CA LEU A 189 20.20 11.71 -0.30
C LEU A 189 18.81 12.21 0.11
N MET A 190 18.41 12.00 1.37
CA MET A 190 17.11 12.43 1.89
C MET A 190 16.89 13.93 1.74
N LEU A 191 17.85 14.76 2.18
CA LEU A 191 17.62 16.21 2.32
C LEU A 191 18.09 17.04 1.13
N GLN A 192 19.14 16.62 0.43
CA GLN A 192 19.73 17.41 -0.65
C GLN A 192 19.21 17.01 -2.03
N GLU A 193 18.71 15.79 -2.18
CA GLU A 193 18.23 15.29 -3.48
C GLU A 193 16.72 15.01 -3.45
N GLN A 194 16.23 14.25 -2.46
CA GLN A 194 14.82 13.87 -2.42
C GLN A 194 13.92 15.03 -1.96
N ALA A 195 14.25 15.68 -0.83
CA ALA A 195 13.42 16.74 -0.27
C ALA A 195 13.12 17.92 -1.23
N PRO A 196 14.07 18.42 -2.05
CA PRO A 196 13.79 19.50 -3.01
C PRO A 196 12.76 19.15 -4.09
N THR A 197 12.46 17.87 -4.29
CA THR A 197 11.44 17.42 -5.27
C THR A 197 10.03 17.40 -4.70
N LEU A 198 9.88 17.62 -3.38
CA LEU A 198 8.61 17.49 -2.66
C LEU A 198 7.80 18.78 -2.69
N LYS A 199 6.47 18.63 -2.71
CA LYS A 199 5.52 19.74 -2.65
C LYS A 199 4.75 19.81 -1.33
N VAL A 200 5.12 18.97 -0.37
CA VAL A 200 4.50 18.94 0.96
C VAL A 200 4.70 20.27 1.67
N GLN A 201 3.62 20.80 2.24
CA GLN A 201 3.65 22.03 3.03
C GLN A 201 3.60 21.66 4.51
N GLY A 202 4.33 22.40 5.36
CA GLY A 202 4.28 22.19 6.80
C GLY A 202 2.89 22.44 7.35
N ARG A 203 2.45 21.59 8.29
CA ARG A 203 1.41 21.97 9.26
C ARG A 203 2.06 22.68 10.43
#